data_AF-A0AA43F3K2-F1
#
_entry.id   AF-A0AA43F3K2-F1
#
_cell.length_a   1.000
_cell.length_b   1.000
_cell.length_c   1.000
_cell.angle_alpha   90.00
_cell.angle_beta   90.00
_cell.angle_gamma   90.00
#
_symmetry.space_group_name_H-M   'P 1'
#
loop_
_entity.id
_entity.type
_entity.pdbx_description
1 polymer ?
#
loop_
_entity_poly.entity_id
_entity_poly.type
_entity_poly.pdbx_seq_one_letter_code
_entity_poly.pdbx_strand_id
1 'polypeptide(L)'
;MDTNLTPRMLTHDERKAAEAAFAGRPFNPAWSESAKKVYEGLTEAMPTLPSEAGTPGTESLPIASESQTDALQPSEEIPIKAATPETQMASRQQAIDSGVLIDVTTDAKKLGLSFSVTVTKPLWEVGIAPSQELSEEDKSARLRDVLMAFRLRLANQGTLSPLLDFPAMLSMPPGAIPQPVPLFALIQPGEHNQAMVTLLLPNEISTTIIPMN
;
A
#
# COMPACT_ATOMS: atom_id res chain seq x y z
N MET A 1 -25.54 -14.30 24.94
CA MET A 1 -24.24 -15.00 24.90
C MET A 1 -23.44 -14.31 23.81
N ASP A 2 -22.83 -13.21 24.24
CA ASP A 2 -22.35 -12.14 23.39
C ASP A 2 -20.88 -12.42 23.07
N THR A 3 -20.62 -13.07 21.94
CA THR A 3 -19.25 -13.23 21.43
C THR A 3 -18.80 -11.92 20.81
N ASN A 4 -18.11 -11.11 21.61
CA ASN A 4 -17.40 -9.91 21.20
C ASN A 4 -16.39 -10.31 20.09
N LEU A 5 -16.75 -10.07 18.82
CA LEU A 5 -15.92 -10.37 17.65
C LEU A 5 -14.81 -9.31 17.51
N THR A 6 -13.84 -9.32 18.42
CA THR A 6 -12.52 -8.78 18.09
C THR A 6 -11.90 -9.72 17.06
N PRO A 7 -11.47 -9.24 15.88
CA PRO A 7 -10.85 -10.10 14.88
C PRO A 7 -9.54 -10.65 15.45
N ARG A 8 -9.57 -11.92 15.87
CA ARG A 8 -8.38 -12.64 16.30
C ARG A 8 -7.44 -12.73 15.10
N MET A 9 -6.22 -12.20 15.24
CA MET A 9 -5.19 -12.38 14.23
C MET A 9 -4.91 -13.88 14.04
N LEU A 10 -5.02 -14.36 12.81
CA LEU A 10 -4.71 -15.74 12.46
C LEU A 10 -3.20 -15.98 12.58
N THR A 11 -2.85 -17.08 13.20
CA THR A 11 -1.47 -17.57 13.27
C THR A 11 -0.96 -17.95 11.88
N HIS A 12 0.36 -18.05 11.72
CA HIS A 12 1.00 -18.23 10.41
C HIS A 12 0.55 -19.53 9.71
N ASP A 13 0.37 -20.61 10.46
CA ASP A 13 -0.13 -21.90 9.99
C ASP A 13 -1.64 -21.90 9.72
N GLU A 14 -2.46 -21.21 10.53
CA GLU A 14 -3.88 -21.00 10.23
C GLU A 14 -4.09 -20.26 8.89
N ARG A 15 -3.25 -19.26 8.61
CA ARG A 15 -3.27 -18.53 7.33
C ARG A 15 -2.92 -19.45 6.16
N LYS A 16 -1.86 -20.26 6.31
CA LYS A 16 -1.48 -21.25 5.28
C LYS A 16 -2.52 -22.32 5.08
N ALA A 17 -3.19 -22.76 6.14
CA ALA A 17 -4.29 -23.71 6.06
C ALA A 17 -5.50 -23.13 5.30
N ALA A 18 -5.85 -21.87 5.55
CA ALA A 18 -6.91 -21.20 4.80
C ALA A 18 -6.58 -21.10 3.29
N GLU A 19 -5.36 -20.68 2.95
CA GLU A 19 -4.89 -20.62 1.55
C GLU A 19 -4.92 -22.00 0.89
N ALA A 20 -4.51 -23.06 1.59
CA ALA A 20 -4.53 -24.42 1.08
C ALA A 20 -5.95 -24.92 0.81
N ALA A 21 -6.92 -24.60 1.68
CA ALA A 21 -8.32 -24.93 1.47
C ALA A 21 -8.85 -24.27 0.19
N PHE A 22 -8.65 -22.95 0.01
CA PHE A 22 -9.07 -22.23 -1.20
C PHE A 22 -8.38 -22.73 -2.48
N ALA A 23 -7.11 -23.14 -2.39
CA ALA A 23 -6.37 -23.68 -3.53
C ALA A 23 -6.67 -25.16 -3.82
N GLY A 24 -7.51 -25.83 -3.03
CA GLY A 24 -7.80 -27.27 -3.15
C GLY A 24 -6.58 -28.16 -2.86
N ARG A 25 -5.57 -27.64 -2.16
CA ARG A 25 -4.35 -28.37 -1.79
C ARG A 25 -4.60 -29.21 -0.52
N PRO A 26 -3.94 -30.37 -0.35
CA PRO A 26 -4.12 -31.19 0.85
C PRO A 26 -3.58 -30.48 2.09
N PHE A 27 -4.17 -30.79 3.24
CA PHE A 27 -3.71 -30.32 4.55
C PHE A 27 -2.29 -30.84 4.86
N ASN A 28 -1.42 -29.96 5.38
CA ASN A 28 -0.09 -30.36 5.82
C ASN A 28 -0.11 -30.82 7.30
N PRO A 29 0.33 -32.06 7.61
CA PRO A 29 0.30 -32.60 8.97
C PRO A 29 1.22 -31.87 9.97
N ALA A 30 2.11 -30.99 9.51
CA ALA A 30 2.96 -30.16 10.37
C ALA A 30 2.27 -28.91 10.93
N TRP A 31 1.02 -28.61 10.54
CA TRP A 31 0.26 -27.46 11.03
C TRP A 31 -0.48 -27.76 12.34
N SER A 32 -0.76 -26.72 13.14
CA SER A 32 -1.41 -26.86 14.45
C SER A 32 -2.86 -27.36 14.36
N GLU A 33 -3.39 -27.80 15.51
CA GLU A 33 -4.78 -28.23 15.64
C GLU A 33 -5.78 -27.11 15.31
N SER A 34 -5.41 -25.84 15.53
CA SER A 34 -6.28 -24.71 15.17
C SER A 34 -6.26 -24.45 13.66
N ALA A 35 -5.12 -24.63 12.99
CA ALA A 35 -5.03 -24.61 11.53
C ALA A 35 -5.85 -25.74 10.88
N LYS A 36 -5.90 -26.92 11.50
CA LYS A 36 -6.76 -28.03 11.05
C LYS A 36 -8.24 -27.65 11.06
N LYS A 37 -8.72 -27.04 12.14
CA LYS A 37 -10.11 -26.57 12.26
C LYS A 37 -10.47 -25.53 11.19
N VAL A 38 -9.54 -24.63 10.86
CA VAL A 38 -9.71 -23.64 9.79
C VAL A 38 -9.79 -24.31 8.43
N TYR A 39 -8.89 -25.25 8.13
CA TYR A 39 -8.90 -26.00 6.86
C TYR A 39 -10.22 -26.76 6.67
N GLU A 40 -10.60 -27.58 7.66
CA GLU A 40 -11.82 -28.39 7.60
C GLU A 40 -13.07 -27.52 7.42
N GLY A 41 -13.21 -26.46 8.23
CA GLY A 41 -14.35 -25.55 8.13
C GLY A 41 -14.45 -24.82 6.79
N LEU A 42 -13.32 -24.45 6.18
CA LEU A 42 -13.31 -23.81 4.85
C LEU A 42 -13.61 -24.82 3.74
N THR A 43 -13.09 -26.05 3.83
CA THR A 43 -13.41 -27.10 2.86
C THR A 43 -14.88 -27.53 2.91
N GLU A 44 -15.50 -27.52 4.09
CA GLU A 44 -16.91 -27.86 4.28
C GLU A 44 -17.85 -26.73 3.83
N ALA A 45 -17.44 -25.47 4.02
CA ALA A 45 -18.26 -24.31 3.67
C ALA A 45 -18.20 -23.93 2.18
N MET A 46 -17.25 -24.48 1.40
CA MET A 46 -17.20 -24.21 -0.03
C MET A 46 -18.29 -24.99 -0.78
N PRO A 47 -19.07 -24.32 -1.66
CA PRO A 47 -20.07 -25.01 -2.45
C PRO A 47 -19.36 -26.03 -3.34
N THR A 48 -19.69 -27.31 -3.14
CA THR A 48 -19.26 -28.41 -3.99
C THR A 48 -19.74 -28.15 -5.41
N LEU A 49 -18.95 -27.45 -6.22
CA LEU A 49 -19.12 -27.48 -7.65
C LEU A 49 -18.86 -28.93 -8.08
N PRO A 50 -19.77 -29.56 -8.84
CA PRO A 50 -19.56 -30.92 -9.29
C PRO A 50 -18.28 -30.96 -10.12
N SER A 51 -17.32 -31.70 -9.58
CA SER A 51 -16.10 -32.14 -10.23
C SER A 51 -16.50 -33.04 -11.41
N GLU A 52 -16.68 -32.46 -12.60
CA GLU A 52 -16.61 -33.23 -13.84
C GLU A 52 -15.15 -33.64 -14.07
N ALA A 53 -14.96 -34.95 -14.05
CA ALA A 53 -13.74 -35.63 -14.35
C ALA A 53 -13.23 -35.28 -15.76
N GLY A 54 -11.98 -34.85 -15.83
CA GLY A 54 -11.17 -34.78 -17.05
C GLY A 54 -9.74 -35.14 -16.69
N THR A 55 -9.47 -36.44 -16.54
CA THR A 55 -8.14 -37.02 -16.35
C THR A 55 -7.23 -36.78 -17.58
N PRO A 56 -5.91 -36.97 -17.41
CA PRO A 56 -4.86 -36.30 -18.18
C PRO A 56 -4.20 -37.20 -19.25
N GLY A 57 -3.45 -36.58 -20.15
CA GLY A 57 -2.40 -37.21 -20.96
C GLY A 57 -1.62 -36.11 -21.69
N THR A 58 -0.39 -35.80 -21.24
CA THR A 58 0.88 -36.26 -21.86
C THR A 58 1.15 -35.41 -23.10
N GLU A 59 2.14 -34.51 -23.13
CA GLU A 59 3.60 -34.70 -23.16
C GLU A 59 4.17 -33.25 -23.23
N SER A 60 5.28 -32.82 -22.61
CA SER A 60 6.59 -33.43 -22.61
C SER A 60 7.50 -32.84 -21.51
N LEU A 61 8.20 -33.76 -20.86
CA LEU A 61 9.57 -33.74 -20.29
C LEU A 61 10.60 -32.81 -20.98
N PRO A 62 11.86 -32.71 -20.48
CA PRO A 62 12.42 -33.01 -19.14
C PRO A 62 13.35 -31.87 -18.62
N ILE A 63 13.85 -31.83 -17.37
CA ILE A 63 15.08 -32.50 -16.85
C ILE A 63 15.13 -32.08 -15.37
N ALA A 64 14.83 -32.97 -14.42
CA ALA A 64 15.76 -33.78 -13.60
C ALA A 64 16.76 -32.94 -12.78
N SER A 65 16.59 -32.88 -11.45
CA SER A 65 17.47 -33.54 -10.43
C SER A 65 18.76 -32.74 -10.17
N GLU A 66 19.32 -32.55 -8.99
CA GLU A 66 19.14 -32.97 -7.60
C GLU A 66 20.12 -32.10 -6.79
N SER A 67 19.84 -31.90 -5.50
CA SER A 67 20.79 -31.93 -4.37
C SER A 67 22.04 -31.03 -4.27
N GLN A 68 22.17 -30.46 -3.06
CA GLN A 68 23.37 -30.29 -2.22
C GLN A 68 24.30 -29.06 -2.39
N THR A 69 24.19 -28.19 -1.38
CA THR A 69 25.23 -27.62 -0.49
C THR A 69 26.68 -27.46 -0.96
N ASP A 70 27.13 -26.20 -0.74
CA ASP A 70 28.43 -25.78 -0.16
C ASP A 70 29.68 -25.83 -1.06
N ALA A 71 30.18 -24.64 -1.43
CA ALA A 71 31.46 -24.08 -0.95
C ALA A 71 32.12 -23.11 -1.97
N LEU A 72 32.56 -21.95 -1.43
CA LEU A 72 33.71 -21.11 -1.83
C LEU A 72 33.60 -20.17 -3.07
N GLN A 73 33.59 -18.86 -2.74
CA GLN A 73 33.99 -17.67 -3.54
C GLN A 73 35.45 -17.75 -4.07
N PRO A 74 35.97 -16.86 -4.97
CA PRO A 74 35.60 -15.44 -5.20
C PRO A 74 35.66 -14.90 -6.68
N SER A 75 35.18 -13.66 -6.85
CA SER A 75 35.40 -12.71 -7.97
C SER A 75 34.66 -13.05 -9.29
N GLU A 76 34.00 -12.14 -10.01
CA GLU A 76 34.35 -10.75 -10.34
C GLU A 76 33.09 -9.95 -10.74
N GLU A 77 33.26 -8.64 -10.70
CA GLU A 77 32.29 -7.57 -10.51
C GLU A 77 31.76 -7.02 -11.85
N ILE A 78 30.45 -6.86 -12.02
CA ILE A 78 29.88 -5.78 -12.86
C ILE A 78 28.57 -5.26 -12.20
N PRO A 79 28.46 -3.95 -11.92
CA PRO A 79 27.43 -3.39 -11.05
C PRO A 79 26.11 -3.16 -11.78
N ILE A 80 25.12 -3.99 -11.52
CA ILE A 80 23.71 -3.61 -11.75
C ILE A 80 23.29 -2.90 -10.47
N LYS A 81 23.27 -1.56 -10.52
CA LYS A 81 22.71 -0.70 -9.49
C LYS A 81 21.24 -1.05 -9.31
N ALA A 82 20.98 -2.04 -8.45
CA ALA A 82 19.68 -2.35 -7.92
C ALA A 82 19.24 -1.13 -7.11
N ALA A 83 18.47 -0.26 -7.74
CA ALA A 83 17.60 0.65 -7.01
C ALA A 83 16.46 -0.21 -6.45
N THR A 84 16.75 -0.89 -5.35
CA THR A 84 15.73 -1.37 -4.43
C THR A 84 14.93 -0.14 -3.98
N PRO A 85 13.61 -0.04 -4.19
CA PRO A 85 12.81 0.83 -3.36
C PRO A 85 12.63 0.10 -2.04
N GLU A 86 13.69 0.08 -1.23
CA GLU A 86 13.61 -0.28 0.18
C GLU A 86 12.86 0.83 0.91
N THR A 87 11.54 0.82 0.77
CA THR A 87 10.62 1.54 1.68
C THR A 87 10.50 0.75 2.98
N GLN A 88 11.63 0.37 3.57
CA GLN A 88 11.70 -0.12 4.95
C GLN A 88 12.19 1.04 5.81
N MET A 89 11.24 1.76 6.40
CA MET A 89 11.48 2.77 7.44
C MET A 89 12.42 3.93 7.08
N ALA A 90 12.26 4.54 5.90
CA ALA A 90 12.83 5.88 5.71
C ALA A 90 12.09 6.87 6.62
N SER A 91 12.79 7.49 7.57
CA SER A 91 12.26 8.62 8.35
C SER A 91 11.76 9.70 7.38
N ARG A 92 10.71 10.45 7.73
CA ARG A 92 10.16 11.56 6.91
C ARG A 92 11.27 12.41 6.28
N GLN A 93 12.29 12.74 7.07
CA GLN A 93 13.43 13.53 6.62
C GLN A 93 14.20 12.84 5.49
N GLN A 94 14.48 11.55 5.62
CA GLN A 94 15.14 10.75 4.59
C GLN A 94 14.29 10.59 3.32
N ALA A 95 12.96 10.52 3.46
CA ALA A 95 12.04 10.49 2.33
C ALA A 95 11.96 11.84 1.60
N ILE A 96 12.10 12.95 2.33
CA ILE A 96 12.23 14.30 1.75
C ILE A 96 13.60 14.44 1.05
N ASP A 97 14.67 14.03 1.71
CA ASP A 97 16.05 14.16 1.21
C ASP A 97 16.27 13.29 -0.04
N SER A 98 15.61 12.13 -0.13
CA SER A 98 15.59 11.27 -1.32
C SER A 98 14.66 11.78 -2.44
N GLY A 99 13.90 12.85 -2.19
CA GLY A 99 12.97 13.45 -3.15
C GLY A 99 11.72 12.62 -3.42
N VAL A 100 11.41 11.63 -2.59
CA VAL A 100 10.19 10.83 -2.67
C VAL A 100 8.99 11.59 -2.09
N LEU A 101 9.23 12.38 -1.04
CA LEU A 101 8.25 13.26 -0.42
C LEU A 101 8.66 14.73 -0.60
N ILE A 102 7.68 15.59 -0.77
CA ILE A 102 7.84 17.04 -0.86
C ILE A 102 7.15 17.64 0.36
N ASP A 103 7.88 18.44 1.13
CA ASP A 103 7.33 19.10 2.31
C ASP A 103 6.51 20.32 1.91
N VAL A 104 5.21 20.30 2.24
CA VAL A 104 4.26 21.39 1.98
C VAL A 104 3.72 21.97 3.29
N THR A 105 4.37 21.67 4.42
CA THR A 105 3.95 22.08 5.75
C THR A 105 3.79 23.60 5.86
N THR A 106 4.63 24.39 5.20
CA THR A 106 4.54 25.86 5.22
C THR A 106 3.24 26.35 4.59
N ASP A 107 2.83 25.79 3.45
CA ASP A 107 1.58 26.17 2.77
C ASP A 107 0.35 25.61 3.49
N ALA A 108 0.45 24.40 4.05
CA ALA A 108 -0.57 23.82 4.91
C ALA A 108 -0.85 24.70 6.15
N LYS A 109 0.19 25.23 6.79
CA LYS A 109 0.07 26.16 7.94
C LYS A 109 -0.63 27.47 7.57
N LYS A 110 -0.36 28.04 6.39
CA LYS A 110 -1.07 29.25 5.89
C LYS A 110 -2.57 29.00 5.75
N LEU A 111 -2.96 27.76 5.44
CA LEU A 111 -4.35 27.33 5.34
C LEU A 111 -4.92 26.83 6.66
N GLY A 112 -4.21 27.01 7.77
CA GLY A 112 -4.66 26.67 9.13
C GLY A 112 -4.62 25.19 9.47
N LEU A 113 -3.83 24.38 8.77
CA LEU A 113 -3.47 23.02 9.20
C LEU A 113 -2.29 23.11 10.17
N SER A 114 -2.47 22.69 11.42
CA SER A 114 -1.46 22.82 12.49
C SER A 114 -0.43 21.70 12.53
N PHE A 115 -0.63 20.66 11.73
CA PHE A 115 0.22 19.46 11.67
C PHE A 115 1.12 19.46 10.43
N SER A 116 2.09 18.54 10.41
CA SER A 116 3.02 18.42 9.30
C SER A 116 2.37 17.75 8.09
N VAL A 117 2.56 18.31 6.90
CA VAL A 117 1.96 17.79 5.67
C VAL A 117 3.03 17.60 4.60
N THR A 118 3.09 16.39 4.05
CA THR A 118 3.95 16.01 2.94
C THR A 118 3.12 15.49 1.77
N VAL A 119 3.61 15.70 0.55
CA VAL A 119 3.00 15.23 -0.70
C VAL A 119 3.97 14.28 -1.38
N THR A 120 3.50 13.16 -1.91
CA THR A 120 4.37 12.26 -2.69
C THR A 120 4.78 12.88 -4.02
N LYS A 121 5.97 12.55 -4.51
CA LYS A 121 6.46 13.03 -5.80
C LYS A 121 5.52 12.68 -6.97
N PRO A 122 4.97 11.45 -7.09
CA PRO A 122 3.97 11.15 -8.11
C PRO A 122 2.72 12.02 -8.04
N LEU A 123 2.21 12.30 -6.84
CA LEU A 123 1.08 13.22 -6.67
C LEU A 123 1.46 14.65 -7.10
N TRP A 124 2.67 15.10 -6.76
CA TRP A 124 3.14 16.41 -7.18
C TRP A 124 3.24 16.52 -8.71
N GLU A 125 3.87 15.54 -9.35
CA GLU A 125 4.05 15.51 -10.80
C GLU A 125 2.73 15.37 -11.53
N VAL A 126 1.78 14.58 -11.06
CA VAL A 126 0.50 14.39 -11.77
C VAL A 126 -0.51 15.50 -11.46
N GLY A 127 -0.64 15.92 -10.20
CA GLY A 127 -1.71 16.83 -9.78
C GLY A 127 -1.32 18.31 -9.74
N ILE A 128 -0.12 18.61 -9.21
CA ILE A 128 0.29 19.98 -8.86
C ILE A 128 1.09 20.61 -10.00
N ALA A 129 2.07 19.88 -10.53
CA ALA A 129 2.96 20.32 -11.60
C ALA A 129 3.00 19.32 -12.79
N PRO A 130 1.85 19.02 -13.43
CA PRO A 130 1.76 18.12 -14.60
C PRO A 130 2.54 18.59 -15.82
N SER A 131 2.94 19.86 -15.86
CA SER A 131 3.70 20.44 -16.95
C SER A 131 4.75 21.38 -16.37
N GLN A 132 5.99 21.27 -16.84
CA GLN A 132 7.08 22.14 -16.38
C GLN A 132 6.87 23.61 -16.80
N GLU A 133 5.99 23.84 -17.78
CA GLU A 133 5.60 25.16 -18.29
C GLU A 133 4.59 25.90 -17.40
N LEU A 134 4.06 25.25 -16.34
CA LEU A 134 3.15 25.90 -15.40
C LEU A 134 3.89 26.94 -14.55
N SER A 135 3.25 28.10 -14.36
CA SER A 135 3.73 29.14 -13.45
C SER A 135 3.77 28.63 -12.01
N GLU A 136 4.68 29.16 -11.20
CA GLU A 136 4.71 28.90 -9.75
C GLU A 136 3.41 29.32 -9.07
N GLU A 137 2.73 30.35 -9.58
CA GLU A 137 1.42 30.78 -9.09
C GLU A 137 0.35 29.71 -9.33
N ASP A 138 0.33 29.08 -10.52
CA ASP A 138 -0.60 28.01 -10.84
C ASP A 138 -0.34 26.76 -10.01
N LYS A 139 0.94 26.41 -9.80
CA LYS A 139 1.34 25.30 -8.92
C LYS A 139 0.88 25.56 -7.48
N SER A 140 1.07 26.79 -6.98
CA SER A 140 0.62 27.19 -5.65
C SER A 140 -0.91 27.17 -5.52
N ALA A 141 -1.63 27.64 -6.53
CA ALA A 141 -3.09 27.58 -6.57
C ALA A 141 -3.61 26.13 -6.52
N ARG A 142 -3.02 25.23 -7.30
CA ARG A 142 -3.36 23.79 -7.30
C ARG A 142 -3.07 23.15 -5.95
N LEU A 143 -1.89 23.39 -5.39
CA LEU A 143 -1.53 22.89 -4.06
C LEU A 143 -2.53 23.39 -3.00
N ARG A 144 -2.92 24.68 -3.08
CA ARG A 144 -3.93 25.26 -2.19
C ARG A 144 -5.26 24.54 -2.31
N ASP A 145 -5.71 24.23 -3.53
CA ASP A 145 -6.99 23.56 -3.76
C ASP A 145 -6.98 22.13 -3.20
N VAL A 146 -5.87 21.38 -3.36
CA VAL A 146 -5.68 20.06 -2.74
C VAL A 146 -5.73 20.15 -1.21
N LEU A 147 -4.98 21.07 -0.62
CA LEU A 147 -4.95 21.26 0.84
C LEU A 147 -6.30 21.73 1.39
N MET A 148 -7.03 22.55 0.62
CA MET A 148 -8.37 23.00 0.99
C MET A 148 -9.38 21.85 0.94
N ALA A 149 -9.35 21.02 -0.10
CA ALA A 149 -10.19 19.82 -0.19
C ALA A 149 -9.94 18.88 0.99
N PHE A 150 -8.68 18.67 1.35
CA PHE A 150 -8.31 17.89 2.52
C PHE A 150 -8.81 18.52 3.84
N ARG A 151 -8.64 19.83 4.01
CA ARG A 151 -9.14 20.56 5.19
C ARG A 151 -10.66 20.44 5.32
N LEU A 152 -11.40 20.58 4.21
CA LEU A 152 -12.85 20.43 4.18
C LEU A 152 -13.27 19.01 4.54
N ARG A 153 -12.53 17.99 4.07
CA ARG A 153 -12.75 16.60 4.46
C ARG A 153 -12.57 16.44 5.96
N LEU A 154 -11.47 16.92 6.54
CA LEU A 154 -11.22 16.83 7.98
C LEU A 154 -12.30 17.52 8.82
N ALA A 155 -12.75 18.71 8.39
CA ALA A 155 -13.80 19.45 9.10
C ALA A 155 -15.16 18.71 9.11
N ASN A 156 -15.39 17.82 8.14
CA ASN A 156 -16.62 17.05 8.01
C ASN A 156 -16.51 15.63 8.63
N GLN A 157 -15.39 15.30 9.28
CA GLN A 157 -15.16 13.99 9.90
C GLN A 157 -15.30 14.10 11.42
N GLY A 158 -16.17 13.26 12.00
CA GLY A 158 -16.33 13.18 13.46
C GLY A 158 -15.24 12.36 14.15
N THR A 159 -14.62 11.43 13.42
CA THR A 159 -13.50 10.60 13.89
C THR A 159 -12.43 10.54 12.80
N LEU A 160 -11.16 10.60 13.19
CA LEU A 160 -10.05 10.55 12.24
C LEU A 160 -9.63 9.09 12.00
N SER A 161 -9.75 8.64 10.76
CA SER A 161 -9.19 7.37 10.29
C SER A 161 -7.70 7.55 9.97
N PRO A 162 -6.84 6.54 10.20
CA PRO A 162 -5.43 6.57 9.78
C PRO A 162 -5.27 6.71 8.27
N LEU A 163 -6.29 6.37 7.48
CA LEU A 163 -6.33 6.59 6.04
C LEU A 163 -7.64 7.29 5.68
N LEU A 164 -7.54 8.46 5.07
CA LEU A 164 -8.68 9.25 4.59
C LEU A 164 -8.66 9.31 3.06
N ASP A 165 -9.79 9.03 2.43
CA ASP A 165 -10.02 9.38 1.03
C ASP A 165 -10.64 10.78 0.93
N PHE A 166 -10.23 11.55 -0.09
CA PHE A 166 -10.87 12.81 -0.45
C PHE A 166 -10.64 13.14 -1.92
N PRO A 167 -11.67 13.62 -2.65
CA PRO A 167 -11.48 14.12 -4.00
C PRO A 167 -10.97 15.57 -3.96
N ALA A 168 -9.98 15.90 -4.79
CA ALA A 168 -9.54 17.26 -5.07
C ALA A 168 -9.92 17.67 -6.49
N MET A 169 -10.47 18.86 -6.68
CA MET A 169 -10.83 19.38 -8.00
C MET A 169 -9.58 19.98 -8.66
N LEU A 170 -9.07 19.32 -9.70
CA LEU A 170 -7.86 19.75 -10.41
C LEU A 170 -8.13 19.90 -11.90
N SER A 171 -7.69 21.01 -12.50
CA SER A 171 -7.78 21.22 -13.95
C SER A 171 -6.59 20.56 -14.65
N MET A 172 -6.79 19.46 -15.37
CA MET A 172 -5.68 18.72 -16.00
C MET A 172 -5.46 19.18 -17.44
N PRO A 173 -4.25 19.60 -17.85
CA PRO A 173 -3.96 19.95 -19.24
C PRO A 173 -4.28 18.78 -20.20
N PRO A 174 -4.85 19.02 -21.38
CA PRO A 174 -5.14 20.31 -22.03
C PRO A 174 -6.48 20.97 -21.62
N GLY A 175 -7.20 20.40 -20.66
CA GLY A 175 -8.51 20.90 -20.22
C GLY A 175 -8.40 21.96 -19.11
N ALA A 176 -9.24 23.00 -19.20
CA ALA A 176 -9.41 23.98 -18.12
C ALA A 176 -10.46 23.55 -17.08
N ILE A 177 -11.29 22.55 -17.39
CA ILE A 177 -12.39 22.10 -16.54
C ILE A 177 -11.81 21.35 -15.34
N PRO A 178 -12.11 21.78 -14.10
CA PRO A 178 -11.72 21.05 -12.90
C PRO A 178 -12.36 19.66 -12.87
N GLN A 179 -11.56 18.61 -12.70
CA GLN A 179 -12.03 17.24 -12.55
C GLN A 179 -11.76 16.72 -11.13
N PRO A 180 -12.65 15.91 -10.55
CA PRO A 180 -12.42 15.30 -9.25
C PRO A 180 -11.35 14.21 -9.35
N VAL A 181 -10.18 14.48 -8.79
CA VAL A 181 -9.08 13.52 -8.67
C VAL A 181 -9.16 12.88 -7.28
N PRO A 182 -9.36 11.55 -7.18
CA PRO A 182 -9.37 10.88 -5.88
C PRO A 182 -7.96 10.86 -5.29
N LEU A 183 -7.82 11.36 -4.07
CA LEU A 183 -6.58 11.39 -3.31
C LEU A 183 -6.76 10.69 -1.96
N PHE A 184 -5.65 10.25 -1.40
CA PHE A 184 -5.60 9.68 -0.06
C PHE A 184 -4.67 10.49 0.85
N ALA A 185 -5.06 10.61 2.10
CA ALA A 185 -4.27 11.16 3.18
C ALA A 185 -3.99 10.05 4.20
N LEU A 186 -2.72 9.67 4.33
CA LEU A 186 -2.25 8.78 5.37
C LEU A 186 -1.86 9.62 6.60
N ILE A 187 -2.53 9.38 7.71
CA ILE A 187 -2.30 10.05 8.99
C ILE A 187 -1.52 9.10 9.89
N GLN A 188 -0.31 9.52 10.26
CA GLN A 188 0.59 8.76 11.13
C GLN A 188 0.97 9.59 12.35
N PRO A 189 1.18 8.97 13.52
CA PRO A 189 1.83 9.66 14.63
C PRO A 189 3.28 9.94 14.26
N GLY A 190 3.66 11.21 14.25
CA GLY A 190 5.04 11.65 14.04
C GLY A 190 5.78 11.85 15.37
N GLU A 191 6.98 12.44 15.26
CA GLU A 191 7.79 12.85 16.40
C GLU A 191 6.99 13.76 17.35
N HIS A 192 7.20 13.57 18.66
CA HIS A 192 6.48 14.31 19.71
C HIS A 192 4.94 14.16 19.68
N ASN A 193 4.44 13.03 19.15
CA ASN A 193 3.00 12.73 19.07
C ASN A 193 2.21 13.74 18.24
N GLN A 194 2.89 14.47 17.34
CA GLN A 194 2.24 15.35 16.39
C GLN A 194 1.74 14.53 15.20
N ALA A 195 0.53 14.82 14.71
CA ALA A 195 0.06 14.17 13.50
C ALA A 195 0.99 14.52 12.32
N MET A 196 1.32 13.51 11.52
CA MET A 196 2.02 13.65 10.25
C MET A 196 1.07 13.14 9.16
N VAL A 197 0.86 13.96 8.15
CA VAL A 197 -0.02 13.62 7.04
C VAL A 197 0.79 13.51 5.76
N THR A 198 0.64 12.39 5.08
CA THR A 198 1.18 12.19 3.73
C THR A 198 0.02 12.12 2.76
N LEU A 199 0.01 13.00 1.76
CA LEU A 199 -0.93 12.98 0.65
C LEU A 199 -0.36 12.16 -0.49
N LEU A 200 -1.14 11.21 -1.00
CA LEU A 200 -0.72 10.28 -2.04
C LEU A 200 -1.86 9.95 -3.01
N LEU A 201 -1.48 9.44 -4.18
CA LEU A 201 -2.40 8.92 -5.17
C LEU A 201 -2.93 7.52 -4.78
N PRO A 202 -4.11 7.11 -5.29
CA PRO A 202 -4.69 5.80 -5.01
C PRO A 202 -3.80 4.61 -5.39
N ASN A 203 -2.94 4.77 -6.39
CA ASN A 203 -2.00 3.72 -6.81
C ASN A 203 -0.81 3.54 -5.84
N GLU A 204 -0.54 4.51 -4.97
CA GLU A 204 0.60 4.50 -4.04
C GLU A 204 0.27 3.85 -2.68
N ILE A 205 -1.02 3.64 -2.36
CA ILE A 205 -1.45 3.06 -1.08
C ILE A 205 -0.85 1.66 -0.86
N SER A 206 -0.75 0.85 -1.93
CA SER A 206 -0.26 -0.53 -1.85
C SER A 206 1.22 -0.64 -1.49
N THR A 207 2.02 0.38 -1.83
CA THR A 207 3.47 0.41 -1.56
C THR A 207 3.77 0.99 -0.19
N THR A 208 2.91 1.88 0.31
CA THR A 208 3.15 2.61 1.57
C THR A 208 2.60 1.86 2.79
N ILE A 209 1.55 1.05 2.61
CA ILE A 209 0.90 0.30 3.69
C ILE A 209 1.44 -1.14 3.70
N ILE A 210 2.72 -1.30 4.06
CA ILE A 210 3.19 -2.62 4.49
C ILE A 210 2.87 -2.71 5.98
N PRO A 211 1.99 -3.62 6.42
CA PRO A 211 1.77 -3.82 7.84
C PRO A 211 3.09 -4.30 8.45
N MET A 212 3.65 -3.49 9.35
CA MET A 212 4.71 -3.94 10.25
C MET A 212 4.13 -5.12 11.05
N ASN A 213 4.65 -6.30 10.78
CA ASN A 213 4.23 -7.56 11.39
C ASN A 213 5.37 -8.14 12.23
#